data_AF-A0A1G0LSZ8-F1
#
_entry.id   AF-A0A1G0LSZ8-F1
#
_cell.length_a   1.000
_cell.length_b   1.000
_cell.length_c   1.000
_cell.angle_alpha   90.00
_cell.angle_beta   90.00
_cell.angle_gamma   90.00
#
_symmetry.space_group_name_H-M   'P 1'
#
loop_
_entity.id
_entity.type
_entity.pdbx_description
1 polymer ?
#
loop_
_entity_poly.entity_id
_entity_poly.type
_entity_poly.pdbx_seq_one_letter_code
_entity_poly.pdbx_strand_id
1 'polypeptide(L)' 'MIDRNNPLIREAASLPPLDKLQLVDYLLESLDMPDAEIEKLWAEESSLRWEGYKAGEIGSVSAAEVFEKYKP' A
#
# COMPACT_ATOMS: atom_id res chain seq x y z
N MET A 1 7.27 -20.55 4.77
CA MET A 1 8.58 -21.12 4.36
C MET A 1 8.60 -21.22 2.85
N ILE A 2 9.72 -20.87 2.20
CA ILE A 2 9.85 -21.00 0.73
C ILE A 2 10.05 -22.48 0.38
N ASP A 3 9.20 -23.02 -0.49
CA ASP A 3 9.41 -24.35 -1.07
C ASP A 3 10.48 -24.30 -2.16
N ARG A 4 11.69 -24.79 -1.83
CA ARG A 4 12.84 -24.80 -2.75
C ARG A 4 12.74 -25.87 -3.85
N ASN A 5 11.75 -26.76 -3.77
CA ASN A 5 11.49 -27.75 -4.82
C ASN A 5 10.53 -27.24 -5.89
N ASN A 6 9.87 -26.10 -5.65
CA ASN A 6 9.03 -25.47 -6.65
C ASN A 6 9.87 -25.12 -7.90
N PRO A 7 9.48 -25.60 -9.09
CA PRO A 7 10.19 -25.33 -10.33
C PRO A 7 10.44 -23.83 -10.59
N LEU A 8 9.46 -22.97 -10.27
CA LEU A 8 9.58 -21.52 -10.45
C LEU A 8 10.66 -20.90 -9.55
N ILE A 9 10.79 -21.40 -8.32
CA ILE A 9 11.83 -20.94 -7.39
C ILE A 9 13.22 -21.34 -7.89
N ARG A 10 13.36 -22.54 -8.46
CA ARG A 10 14.63 -23.01 -9.03
C ARG A 10 15.00 -22.23 -10.29
N GLU A 11 14.03 -21.93 -11.14
CA GLU A 11 14.22 -21.11 -12.33
C GLU A 11 14.67 -19.69 -11.96
N ALA A 12 13.92 -19.00 -11.09
CA ALA A 12 14.30 -17.68 -10.58
C ALA A 12 15.69 -17.68 -9.91
N ALA A 13 16.02 -18.74 -9.15
CA ALA A 13 17.33 -18.89 -8.53
C ALA A 13 18.47 -19.17 -9.53
N SER A 14 18.15 -19.65 -10.75
CA SER A 14 19.14 -19.91 -11.81
C SER A 14 19.48 -18.68 -12.65
N LEU A 15 18.67 -17.62 -12.56
CA LEU A 15 18.88 -16.38 -13.31
C LEU A 15 20.23 -15.72 -12.98
N PRO A 16 20.86 -15.02 -13.96
CA PRO A 16 21.98 -14.12 -13.71
C PRO A 16 21.66 -13.07 -12.64
N PRO A 17 22.67 -12.53 -11.92
CA PRO A 17 22.43 -11.56 -10.84
C PRO A 17 21.61 -10.33 -11.25
N LEU A 18 21.83 -9.81 -12.47
CA LEU A 18 21.09 -8.64 -12.96
C LEU A 18 19.61 -8.97 -13.22
N ASP A 19 19.35 -10.10 -13.87
CA ASP A 19 17.99 -10.55 -14.19
C ASP A 19 17.20 -10.88 -12.91
N LYS A 20 17.87 -11.41 -11.88
CA LYS A 20 17.26 -11.59 -10.54
C LYS A 20 16.82 -10.26 -9.94
N LEU A 21 17.66 -9.23 -10.02
CA LEU A 21 17.33 -7.92 -9.49
C LEU A 21 16.13 -7.33 -10.23
N GLN A 22 16.14 -7.37 -11.56
CA GLN A 22 15.01 -6.93 -12.38
C GLN A 22 13.71 -7.67 -12.05
N LEU A 23 13.78 -8.99 -11.86
CA LEU A 23 12.61 -9.78 -11.48
C LEU A 23 12.09 -9.39 -10.09
N VAL A 24 12.98 -9.16 -9.11
CA VAL A 24 12.59 -8.72 -7.77
C VAL A 24 11.91 -7.37 -7.83
N ASP A 25 12.47 -6.40 -8.54
CA ASP A 25 11.90 -5.05 -8.67
C ASP A 25 10.51 -5.10 -9.29
N TYR A 26 10.36 -5.83 -10.41
CA TYR A 26 9.07 -6.02 -11.07
C TYR A 26 8.03 -6.70 -10.16
N LEU A 27 8.44 -7.74 -9.41
CA LEU A 27 7.52 -8.43 -8.50
C LEU A 27 7.09 -7.52 -7.36
N LEU A 28 7.99 -6.73 -6.78
CA LEU A 28 7.65 -5.75 -5.75
C LEU A 28 6.68 -4.71 -6.28
N GLU A 29 6.93 -4.15 -7.47
CA GLU A 29 6.01 -3.22 -8.13
C GLU A 29 4.64 -3.87 -8.36
N SER A 30 4.59 -5.11 -8.83
CA SER A 30 3.33 -5.82 -9.09
C SER A 30 2.51 -6.12 -7.84
N LEU A 31 3.18 -6.28 -6.68
CA LEU A 31 2.52 -6.53 -5.40
C LEU A 31 2.00 -5.25 -4.75
N ASP A 32 2.53 -4.09 -5.13
CA ASP A 32 2.13 -2.77 -4.64
C ASP A 32 1.15 -2.07 -5.59
N MET A 33 0.54 -2.82 -6.51
CA MET A 33 -0.45 -2.28 -7.42
C MET A 33 -1.78 -2.04 -6.68
N PRO A 34 -2.29 -0.79 -6.64
CA PRO A 34 -3.55 -0.51 -6.00
C PRO A 34 -4.70 -1.15 -6.79
N ASP A 35 -5.65 -1.75 -6.07
CA ASP A 35 -6.88 -2.25 -6.67
C ASP A 35 -7.76 -1.05 -7.08
N ALA A 36 -8.04 -0.92 -8.38
CA ALA A 36 -8.77 0.20 -8.93
C ALA A 36 -10.20 0.36 -8.35
N GLU A 37 -10.84 -0.75 -7.93
CA GLU A 37 -12.13 -0.69 -7.27
C GLU A 37 -11.99 -0.12 -5.85
N ILE A 38 -10.97 -0.56 -5.12
CA ILE A 38 -10.65 -0.03 -3.79
C ILE A 38 -10.32 1.46 -3.87
N GLU A 39 -9.45 1.88 -4.81
CA GLU A 39 -9.10 3.29 -5.02
C GLU A 39 -10.33 4.17 -5.29
N LYS A 40 -11.27 3.66 -6.11
CA LYS A 40 -12.52 4.38 -6.39
C LYS A 40 -13.36 4.55 -5.12
N LEU A 41 -13.51 3.49 -4.32
CA LEU A 41 -14.26 3.55 -3.06
C LEU A 41 -13.61 4.51 -2.05
N TRP A 42 -12.28 4.52 -1.97
CA TRP A 42 -11.54 5.47 -1.13
C TRP A 42 -11.71 6.91 -1.59
N ALA A 43 -11.68 7.17 -2.89
CA ALA A 43 -11.88 8.51 -3.44
C ALA A 43 -13.30 9.04 -3.14
N GLU A 44 -14.32 8.19 -3.28
CA GLU A 44 -15.70 8.51 -2.94
C GLU A 44 -15.85 8.82 -1.45
N GLU A 45 -15.43 7.91 -0.57
CA GLU A 45 -15.52 8.08 0.88
C GLU A 45 -14.76 9.32 1.37
N SER A 46 -13.55 9.55 0.85
CA SER A 46 -12.75 10.71 1.23
C SER A 46 -13.43 12.03 0.84
N SER A 47 -14.07 12.07 -0.33
CA SER A 47 -14.81 13.23 -0.80
C SER A 47 -16.05 13.49 0.07
N LEU A 48 -16.82 12.45 0.39
CA LEU A 48 -17.98 12.53 1.26
C LEU A 48 -17.60 13.03 2.67
N ARG A 49 -16.51 12.51 3.25
CA ARG A 49 -16.02 12.97 4.55
C ARG A 49 -15.58 14.41 4.54
N TRP A 50 -14.93 14.85 3.46
CA TRP A 50 -14.51 16.24 3.32
C TRP A 50 -15.70 17.19 3.25
N GLU A 51 -16.75 16.83 2.52
CA GLU A 51 -17.98 17.61 2.44
C GLU A 51 -18.70 17.68 3.78
N GLY A 52 -18.88 16.55 4.47
CA GLY A 52 -19.49 16.51 5.81
C GLY A 52 -18.71 17.29 6.85
N TYR A 53 -17.37 17.28 6.78
CA TYR A 53 -16.53 18.13 7.63
C TYR A 53 -16.77 19.62 7.34
N LYS A 54 -16.77 20.03 6.06
CA LYS A 54 -17.04 21.43 5.68
C LYS A 54 -18.45 21.89 6.07
N ALA A 55 -19.43 20.99 6.06
CA ALA A 55 -20.80 21.25 6.49
C ALA A 55 -20.96 21.28 8.03
N GLY A 56 -19.94 20.86 8.79
CA GLY A 56 -19.99 20.76 10.25
C GLY A 56 -20.74 19.52 10.76
N GLU A 57 -21.05 18.58 9.87
CA GLU A 57 -21.74 17.32 10.17
C GLU A 57 -20.77 16.26 10.72
N ILE A 58 -19.48 16.36 10.35
CA ILE A 58 -18.41 15.48 10.81
C ILE A 58 -17.44 16.28 11.67
N GLY A 59 -17.24 15.83 12.91
CA GLY A 59 -16.27 16.42 13.84
C GLY A 59 -14.82 16.15 13.43
N SER A 60 -13.91 16.95 13.97
CA SER A 60 -12.47 16.76 13.80
C SER A 60 -11.75 16.91 15.13
N VAL A 61 -10.57 16.30 15.25
CA VAL A 61 -9.65 16.51 16.38
C VAL A 61 -8.54 17.45 15.96
N SER A 62 -8.02 18.22 16.90
CA SER A 62 -6.90 19.13 16.60
C SER A 62 -5.62 18.34 16.33
N ALA A 63 -4.72 18.91 15.51
CA ALA A 63 -3.40 18.30 15.30
C ALA A 63 -2.64 18.11 16.63
N ALA A 64 -2.74 19.08 17.56
CA ALA A 64 -2.11 18.98 18.87
C ALA A 64 -2.57 17.73 19.65
N GLU A 65 -3.87 17.44 19.62
CA GLU A 65 -4.45 16.25 20.26
C GLU A 65 -3.96 14.95 19.61
N VAL A 66 -3.92 14.88 18.28
CA VAL A 66 -3.42 13.70 17.54
C VAL A 66 -1.98 13.37 17.90
N PHE A 67 -1.13 14.40 18.00
CA PHE A 67 0.30 14.24 18.24
C PHE A 67 0.69 14.11 19.72
N GLU A 68 -0.24 14.27 20.66
CA GLU A 68 0.03 14.21 22.09
C GLU A 68 0.75 12.92 22.49
N LYS A 69 0.32 11.77 21.97
CA LYS A 69 0.89 10.44 22.29
C LYS A 69 2.27 10.17 21.68
N TYR A 70 2.73 11.05 20.79
CA TYR A 70 4.03 10.95 20.13
C TYR A 70 5.02 12.02 20.59
N LYS A 71 4.65 12.82 21.60
CA LYS A 71 5.59 13.72 22.25
C LYS A 71 6.71 12.90 22.91
N PRO A 72 7.97 13.32 22.75
CA PRO A 72 9.12 12.63 23.32
C PRO A 72 9.09 12.60 24.85
#